data_AF-A0A1E4DM23-F1
#
_entry.id   AF-A0A1E4DM23-F1
#
_cell.length_a   1.000
_cell.length_b   1.000
_cell.length_c   1.000
_cell.angle_alpha   90.00
_cell.angle_beta   90.00
_cell.angle_gamma   90.00
#
_symmetry.space_group_name_H-M   'P 1'
#
loop_
_entity.id
_entity.type
_entity.pdbx_description
1 polymer ?
#
loop_
_entity_poly.entity_id
_entity_poly.type
_entity_poly.pdbx_seq_one_letter_code
_entity_poly.pdbx_strand_id
1 'polypeptide(L)'
;MLSHPFITRGRQTKLLQLGFFTLIALLTLDGCRPAPVATLPPTLKPSLAWPECPKIGGMYELQGEALPGSMNFYRNRDSKLTLNAMLGVAAPADLAQESVRVELVHDDTLELVNRYDGAITAHQLDLQPEDRVVCEHNRIRIHRTRAEGGVAEEPLRNISEYAQELTVEGDGSLLVKTRILNQSKSAFWSTPIPPEEYAARFRRLD
;
A
#
# COMPACT_ATOMS: atom_id res chain seq x y z
N MET A 1 41.02 -6.54 75.13
CA MET A 1 39.69 -5.89 75.11
C MET A 1 39.14 -6.00 73.70
N LEU A 2 37.89 -6.45 73.59
CA LEU A 2 37.18 -6.77 72.35
C LEU A 2 36.97 -5.57 71.44
N SER A 3 36.96 -5.81 70.13
CA SER A 3 36.06 -5.14 69.18
C SER A 3 35.88 -6.02 67.92
N HIS A 4 34.69 -6.59 67.75
CA HIS A 4 34.26 -7.28 66.53
C HIS A 4 33.97 -6.28 65.39
N PRO A 5 34.16 -6.67 64.12
CA PRO A 5 33.83 -5.85 62.97
C PRO A 5 32.33 -5.96 62.66
N PHE A 6 31.60 -4.87 62.83
CA PHE A 6 30.41 -4.61 62.03
C PHE A 6 30.84 -3.89 60.75
N ILE A 7 30.02 -3.96 59.70
CA ILE A 7 30.16 -3.28 58.40
C ILE A 7 30.80 -4.15 57.29
N THR A 8 30.18 -5.28 56.95
CA THR A 8 30.36 -5.91 55.62
C THR A 8 29.10 -6.58 55.06
N ARG A 9 27.90 -6.29 55.58
CA ARG A 9 26.65 -6.94 55.09
C ARG A 9 25.73 -6.07 54.23
N GLY A 10 25.78 -4.74 54.38
CA GLY A 10 24.86 -3.82 53.66
C GLY A 10 25.25 -3.47 52.22
N ARG A 11 26.49 -3.79 51.80
CA ARG A 11 27.03 -3.38 50.48
C ARG A 11 26.84 -4.46 49.40
N GLN A 12 26.73 -5.72 49.77
CA GLN A 12 26.55 -6.84 48.83
C GLN A 12 25.11 -6.97 48.32
N THR A 13 24.10 -6.66 49.14
CA THR A 13 22.68 -6.75 48.75
C THR A 13 22.28 -5.70 47.71
N LYS A 14 22.85 -4.49 47.76
CA LYS A 14 22.58 -3.43 46.77
C LYS A 14 23.17 -3.74 45.38
N LEU A 15 24.32 -4.39 45.33
CA LEU A 15 24.98 -4.78 44.07
C LEU A 15 24.22 -5.91 43.33
N LEU A 16 23.72 -6.89 44.07
CA LEU A 16 22.91 -7.98 43.50
C LEU A 16 21.53 -7.50 43.00
N GLN A 17 20.89 -6.55 43.68
CA GLN A 17 19.64 -5.97 43.21
C GLN A 17 19.82 -5.10 41.95
N LEU A 18 20.88 -4.30 41.88
CA LEU A 18 21.17 -3.48 40.69
C LEU A 18 21.50 -4.32 39.44
N GLY A 19 22.16 -5.48 39.60
CA GLY A 19 22.43 -6.39 38.49
C GLY A 19 21.18 -7.10 37.95
N PHE A 20 20.18 -7.34 38.79
CA PHE A 20 18.95 -8.02 38.40
C PHE A 20 17.98 -7.09 37.63
N PHE A 21 17.89 -5.82 38.05
CA PHE A 21 17.06 -4.82 37.35
C PHE A 21 17.63 -4.42 35.98
N THR A 22 18.95 -4.37 35.81
CA THR A 22 19.56 -4.10 34.49
C THR A 22 19.36 -5.27 33.52
N LEU A 23 19.37 -6.52 34.00
CA LEU A 23 19.15 -7.69 33.15
C LEU A 23 17.70 -7.79 32.63
N ILE A 24 16.70 -7.44 33.46
CA ILE A 24 15.29 -7.40 33.06
C ILE A 24 15.02 -6.23 32.09
N ALA A 25 15.67 -5.07 32.29
CA ALA A 25 15.58 -3.96 31.35
C ALA A 25 16.19 -4.28 29.98
N LEU A 26 17.30 -5.03 29.94
CA LEU A 26 17.92 -5.49 28.68
C LEU A 26 17.08 -6.55 27.95
N LEU A 27 16.42 -7.47 28.69
CA LEU A 27 15.60 -8.53 28.10
C LEU A 27 14.23 -8.05 27.58
N THR A 28 13.76 -6.88 28.03
CA THR A 28 12.48 -6.30 27.56
C THR A 28 12.65 -5.38 26.34
N LEU A 29 13.88 -5.01 25.98
CA LEU A 29 14.19 -4.17 24.82
C LEU A 29 14.34 -4.96 23.50
N ASP A 30 14.59 -6.26 23.55
CA ASP A 30 14.69 -7.12 22.34
C ASP A 30 13.32 -7.55 21.77
N GLY A 31 12.21 -7.19 22.44
CA GLY A 31 10.85 -7.53 22.02
C GLY A 31 10.22 -6.61 20.96
N CYS A 32 10.88 -5.52 20.57
CA CYS A 32 10.41 -4.61 19.52
C CYS A 32 11.49 -4.39 18.45
N ARG A 33 11.99 -5.47 17.84
CA ARG A 33 12.51 -5.32 16.48
C ARG A 33 11.31 -5.35 15.52
N PRO A 34 10.95 -4.24 14.84
CA PRO A 34 10.11 -4.34 13.67
C PRO A 34 10.78 -5.34 12.73
N ALA A 35 10.02 -6.32 12.26
CA ALA A 35 10.50 -7.29 11.29
C ALA A 35 11.26 -6.53 10.19
N PRO A 36 12.45 -6.99 9.78
CA PRO A 36 13.20 -6.31 8.73
C PRO A 36 12.30 -6.26 7.52
N VAL A 37 11.86 -5.04 7.18
CA VAL A 37 11.16 -4.76 5.93
C VAL A 37 12.11 -5.26 4.86
N ALA A 38 11.73 -6.35 4.18
CA ALA A 38 12.47 -6.86 3.05
C ALA A 38 12.37 -5.83 1.92
N THR A 39 13.18 -4.77 2.00
CA THR A 39 13.39 -3.85 0.91
C THR A 39 14.19 -4.60 -0.14
N LEU A 40 13.48 -5.05 -1.17
CA LEU A 40 14.07 -5.53 -2.42
C LEU A 40 15.25 -4.62 -2.83
N PRO A 41 16.37 -5.17 -3.33
CA PRO A 41 17.44 -4.34 -3.87
C PRO A 41 16.85 -3.43 -4.96
N PRO A 42 17.25 -2.15 -5.01
CA PRO A 42 16.59 -1.09 -5.79
C PRO A 42 16.61 -1.30 -7.32
N THR A 43 17.18 -2.40 -7.80
CA THR A 43 17.29 -2.76 -9.22
C THR A 43 16.25 -3.78 -9.68
N LEU A 44 15.52 -4.43 -8.77
CA LEU A 44 14.48 -5.41 -9.13
C LEU A 44 13.10 -4.77 -9.05
N LYS A 45 12.34 -4.85 -10.16
CA LYS A 45 10.92 -4.46 -10.21
C LYS A 45 10.16 -5.26 -9.14
N PRO A 46 9.35 -4.61 -8.28
CA PRO A 46 8.55 -5.34 -7.31
C PRO A 46 7.57 -6.27 -8.04
N SER A 47 7.37 -7.46 -7.48
CA SER A 47 6.43 -8.47 -7.99
C SER A 47 5.29 -8.65 -7.00
N LEU A 48 4.11 -8.98 -7.51
CA LEU A 48 2.93 -9.34 -6.71
C LEU A 48 2.77 -10.86 -6.55
N ALA A 49 3.62 -11.67 -7.19
CA ALA A 49 3.59 -13.13 -7.10
C ALA A 49 4.26 -13.70 -5.84
N TRP A 50 4.66 -12.86 -4.88
CA TRP A 50 5.30 -13.33 -3.66
C TRP A 50 4.35 -14.23 -2.86
N PRO A 51 4.85 -15.28 -2.18
CA PRO A 51 4.00 -16.19 -1.40
C PRO A 51 3.19 -15.49 -0.30
N GLU A 52 3.71 -14.36 0.19
CA GLU A 52 3.10 -13.51 1.22
C GLU A 52 1.88 -12.72 0.70
N CYS A 53 1.76 -12.55 -0.62
CA CYS A 53 0.71 -11.75 -1.23
C CYS A 53 -0.61 -12.52 -1.30
N PRO A 54 -1.73 -11.90 -0.88
CA PRO A 54 -3.04 -12.52 -0.99
C PRO A 54 -3.42 -12.69 -2.46
N LYS A 55 -4.04 -13.81 -2.80
CA LYS A 55 -4.58 -14.02 -4.14
C LYS A 55 -5.85 -13.19 -4.32
N ILE A 56 -5.68 -12.03 -4.96
CA ILE A 56 -6.76 -11.10 -5.32
C ILE A 56 -7.34 -11.33 -6.73
N GLY A 57 -6.98 -12.43 -7.39
CA GLY A 57 -7.50 -12.75 -8.71
C GLY A 57 -8.95 -13.25 -8.66
N GLY A 58 -9.76 -12.89 -9.65
CA GLY A 58 -11.17 -13.28 -9.73
C GLY A 58 -12.02 -12.36 -10.60
N MET A 59 -13.32 -12.63 -10.64
CA MET A 59 -14.28 -11.78 -11.35
C MET A 59 -14.87 -10.76 -10.36
N TYR A 60 -14.84 -9.48 -10.73
CA TYR A 60 -15.35 -8.39 -9.90
C TYR A 60 -16.37 -7.54 -10.66
N GLU A 61 -17.29 -6.91 -9.93
CA GLU A 61 -18.04 -5.78 -10.48
C GLU A 61 -17.07 -4.65 -10.83
N LEU A 62 -17.25 -4.05 -12.01
CA LEU A 62 -16.40 -2.94 -12.40
C LEU A 62 -16.65 -1.71 -11.52
N GLN A 63 -17.90 -1.45 -11.19
CA GLN A 63 -18.32 -0.30 -10.38
C GLN A 63 -18.26 -0.69 -8.91
N GLY A 64 -17.47 0.05 -8.12
CA GLY A 64 -17.36 -0.16 -6.68
C GLY A 64 -18.36 0.67 -5.90
N GLU A 65 -18.75 0.17 -4.74
CA GLU A 65 -19.50 0.90 -3.73
C GLU A 65 -18.54 1.81 -2.95
N ALA A 66 -18.78 3.12 -2.99
CA ALA A 66 -17.99 4.09 -2.24
C ALA A 66 -18.12 3.86 -0.73
N LEU A 67 -16.99 3.85 0.00
CA LEU A 67 -17.05 3.76 1.46
C LEU A 67 -17.58 5.06 2.09
N PRO A 68 -18.30 4.98 3.22
CA PRO A 68 -18.76 6.16 3.95
C PRO A 68 -17.60 7.11 4.29
N GLY A 69 -17.75 8.38 3.94
CA GLY A 69 -16.76 9.42 4.22
C GLY A 69 -15.62 9.53 3.19
N SER A 70 -15.56 8.67 2.18
CA SER A 70 -14.69 8.89 1.02
C SER A 70 -15.35 9.86 0.03
N MET A 71 -14.54 10.68 -0.65
CA MET A 71 -15.05 11.53 -1.73
C MET A 71 -15.16 10.71 -3.02
N ASN A 72 -16.13 11.04 -3.89
CA ASN A 72 -16.03 10.66 -5.30
C ASN A 72 -14.85 11.43 -5.94
N PHE A 73 -14.19 10.89 -6.98
CA PHE A 73 -13.03 11.50 -7.65
C PHE A 73 -13.17 13.03 -7.78
N TYR A 74 -12.29 13.81 -7.12
CA TYR A 74 -12.42 15.28 -7.03
C TYR A 74 -12.42 15.97 -8.39
N ARG A 75 -11.65 15.44 -9.35
CA ARG A 75 -11.60 15.95 -10.72
C ARG A 75 -12.83 15.61 -11.56
N ASN A 76 -13.64 14.63 -11.17
CA ASN A 76 -14.84 14.27 -11.89
C ASN A 76 -15.88 13.65 -10.93
N ARG A 77 -16.74 14.49 -10.35
CA ARG A 77 -17.80 14.06 -9.41
C ARG A 77 -18.77 13.03 -10.01
N ASP A 78 -18.85 12.98 -11.34
CA ASP A 78 -19.68 12.05 -12.10
C ASP A 78 -18.93 10.76 -12.49
N SER A 79 -17.61 10.69 -12.29
CA SER A 79 -16.86 9.46 -12.49
C SER A 79 -17.15 8.47 -11.38
N LYS A 80 -17.73 7.35 -11.77
CA LYS A 80 -17.90 6.18 -10.90
C LYS A 80 -16.53 5.69 -10.41
N LEU A 81 -16.47 5.19 -9.17
CA LEU A 81 -15.29 4.53 -8.62
C LEU A 81 -15.13 3.15 -9.28
N THR A 82 -14.60 3.14 -10.50
CA THR A 82 -14.39 1.89 -11.23
C THR A 82 -13.08 1.23 -10.84
N LEU A 83 -13.00 -0.11 -10.90
CA LEU A 83 -11.84 -0.86 -10.42
C LEU A 83 -10.57 -0.50 -11.20
N ASN A 84 -10.67 -0.35 -12.51
CA ASN A 84 -9.58 0.12 -13.37
C ASN A 84 -9.06 1.50 -12.96
N ALA A 85 -9.95 2.46 -12.71
CA ALA A 85 -9.58 3.82 -12.31
C ALA A 85 -8.92 3.83 -10.93
N MET A 86 -9.50 3.08 -9.98
CA MET A 86 -8.95 2.93 -8.63
C MET A 86 -7.57 2.29 -8.66
N LEU A 87 -7.32 1.26 -9.47
CA LEU A 87 -6.00 0.65 -9.67
C LEU A 87 -5.03 1.55 -10.47
N GLY A 88 -5.50 2.66 -11.04
CA GLY A 88 -4.70 3.59 -11.82
C GLY A 88 -4.32 3.04 -13.19
N VAL A 89 -5.22 2.25 -13.79
CA VAL A 89 -5.04 1.68 -15.12
C VAL A 89 -5.93 2.42 -16.11
N ALA A 90 -5.29 3.03 -17.11
CA ALA A 90 -6.00 3.78 -18.14
C ALA A 90 -6.76 2.82 -19.06
N ALA A 91 -8.09 2.80 -18.95
CA ALA A 91 -8.96 2.17 -19.93
C ALA A 91 -9.59 3.25 -20.82
N PRO A 92 -9.79 2.99 -22.13
CA PRO A 92 -10.58 3.86 -23.00
C PRO A 92 -11.97 4.10 -22.38
N ALA A 93 -12.44 5.35 -22.41
CA ALA A 93 -13.68 5.77 -21.77
C ALA A 93 -14.90 4.95 -22.25
N ASP A 94 -14.95 4.65 -23.54
CA ASP A 94 -16.01 3.90 -24.20
C ASP A 94 -16.17 2.49 -23.61
N LEU A 95 -15.04 1.81 -23.34
CA LEU A 95 -15.04 0.45 -22.78
C LEU A 95 -15.35 0.44 -21.29
N ALA A 96 -14.92 1.46 -20.54
CA ALA A 96 -15.18 1.57 -19.11
C ALA A 96 -16.67 1.85 -18.82
N GLN A 97 -17.38 2.52 -19.72
CA GLN A 97 -18.77 2.91 -19.53
C GLN A 97 -19.75 1.75 -19.77
N GLU A 98 -19.44 0.85 -20.70
CA GLU A 98 -20.37 -0.21 -21.13
C GLU A 98 -20.16 -1.55 -20.42
N SER A 99 -18.99 -1.78 -19.81
CA SER A 99 -18.73 -3.00 -19.06
C SER A 99 -19.27 -2.97 -17.62
N VAL A 100 -19.85 -4.09 -17.18
CA VAL A 100 -20.41 -4.26 -15.82
C VAL A 100 -19.46 -5.05 -14.90
N ARG A 101 -18.60 -5.88 -15.48
CA ARG A 101 -17.70 -6.80 -14.78
C ARG A 101 -16.31 -6.78 -15.40
N VAL A 102 -15.31 -7.12 -14.61
CA VAL A 102 -13.92 -7.20 -15.02
C VAL A 102 -13.28 -8.43 -14.39
N GLU A 103 -12.41 -9.08 -15.15
CA GLU A 103 -11.57 -10.18 -14.66
C GLU A 103 -10.26 -9.57 -14.16
N LEU A 104 -9.92 -9.78 -12.89
CA LEU A 104 -8.63 -9.40 -12.33
C LEU A 104 -7.72 -10.62 -12.34
N VAL A 105 -6.71 -10.61 -13.19
CA VAL A 105 -5.68 -11.64 -13.26
C VAL A 105 -4.52 -11.20 -12.38
N HIS A 106 -4.16 -12.03 -11.41
CA HIS A 106 -3.11 -11.76 -10.44
C HIS A 106 -2.01 -12.80 -10.54
N ASP A 107 -0.88 -12.37 -11.11
CA ASP A 107 0.35 -13.15 -11.20
C ASP A 107 1.53 -12.29 -10.70
N ASP A 108 2.62 -12.15 -11.47
CA ASP A 108 3.68 -11.18 -11.14
C ASP A 108 3.20 -9.71 -11.15
N THR A 109 2.10 -9.46 -11.84
CA THR A 109 1.47 -8.14 -12.00
C THR A 109 -0.05 -8.26 -11.83
N LEU A 110 -0.75 -7.12 -11.84
CA LEU A 110 -2.21 -7.09 -11.94
C LEU A 110 -2.61 -6.73 -13.34
N GLU A 111 -3.42 -7.58 -13.95
CA GLU A 111 -4.01 -7.33 -15.26
C GLU A 111 -5.53 -7.31 -15.12
N LEU A 112 -6.15 -6.21 -15.53
CA LEU A 112 -7.59 -6.12 -15.67
C LEU A 112 -7.97 -6.49 -17.09
N VAL A 113 -8.75 -7.55 -17.22
CA VAL A 113 -9.31 -7.99 -18.49
C VAL A 113 -10.79 -7.62 -18.53
N ASN A 114 -11.11 -6.65 -19.38
CA ASN A 114 -12.49 -6.28 -19.65
C ASN A 114 -12.99 -7.06 -20.87
N ARG A 115 -14.14 -7.71 -20.73
CA ARG A 115 -14.79 -8.49 -21.79
C ARG A 115 -16.13 -7.83 -22.08
N TYR A 116 -16.22 -7.15 -23.22
CA TYR A 116 -17.45 -6.49 -23.66
C TYR A 116 -17.70 -6.76 -25.14
N ASP A 117 -18.90 -7.24 -25.47
CA ASP A 117 -19.37 -7.51 -26.84
C ASP A 117 -18.37 -8.26 -27.75
N GLY A 118 -17.67 -9.26 -27.19
CA GLY A 118 -16.64 -10.04 -27.90
C GLY A 118 -15.27 -9.36 -28.02
N ALA A 119 -15.14 -8.08 -27.65
CA ALA A 119 -13.86 -7.40 -27.49
C ALA A 119 -13.23 -7.73 -26.13
N ILE A 120 -11.91 -7.94 -26.14
CA ILE A 120 -11.10 -8.20 -24.95
C ILE A 120 -10.06 -7.09 -24.87
N THR A 121 -10.05 -6.37 -23.75
CA THR A 121 -8.99 -5.40 -23.45
C THR A 121 -8.33 -5.73 -22.14
N ALA A 122 -7.02 -5.92 -22.20
CA ALA A 122 -6.14 -6.21 -21.10
C ALA A 122 -5.37 -4.96 -20.68
N HIS A 123 -5.35 -4.70 -19.38
CA HIS A 123 -4.86 -3.47 -18.80
C HIS A 123 -3.98 -3.81 -17.60
N GLN A 124 -2.66 -3.68 -17.77
CA GLN A 124 -1.69 -4.07 -16.76
C GLN A 124 -1.33 -2.90 -15.83
N LEU A 125 -1.29 -3.17 -14.53
CA LEU A 125 -0.68 -2.29 -13.55
C LEU A 125 0.84 -2.34 -13.73
N ASP A 126 1.40 -1.31 -14.36
CA ASP A 126 2.84 -1.22 -14.57
C ASP A 126 3.55 -0.69 -13.31
N LEU A 127 4.09 -1.63 -12.54
CA LEU A 127 4.97 -1.33 -11.40
C LEU A 127 6.36 -0.90 -11.91
N GLN A 128 6.89 0.19 -11.38
CA GLN A 128 8.24 0.65 -11.67
C GLN A 128 9.22 0.12 -10.61
N PRO A 129 10.54 0.03 -10.90
CA PRO A 129 11.55 -0.37 -9.90
C PRO A 129 11.54 0.48 -8.62
N GLU A 130 11.12 1.75 -8.73
CA GLU A 130 11.03 2.68 -7.61
C GLU A 130 9.78 2.45 -6.75
N ASP A 131 8.79 1.72 -7.27
CA ASP A 131 7.59 1.40 -6.51
C ASP A 131 7.93 0.48 -5.33
N ARG A 132 7.09 0.53 -4.29
CA ARG A 132 7.22 -0.34 -3.12
C ARG A 132 5.94 -1.14 -2.96
N VAL A 133 6.09 -2.46 -2.90
CA VAL A 133 4.99 -3.39 -2.64
C VAL A 133 5.27 -4.07 -1.31
N VAL A 134 4.29 -4.01 -0.42
CA VAL A 134 4.31 -4.73 0.86
C VAL A 134 3.08 -5.61 0.89
N CYS A 135 3.30 -6.90 1.06
CA CYS A 135 2.25 -7.90 1.17
C CYS A 135 2.08 -8.36 2.61
N GLU A 136 0.83 -8.54 3.00
CA GLU A 136 0.38 -9.06 4.28
C GLU A 136 -0.77 -10.05 4.02
N HIS A 137 -1.14 -10.85 5.02
CA HIS A 137 -2.04 -12.00 4.84
C HIS A 137 -3.28 -11.78 3.96
N ASN A 138 -3.98 -10.64 4.11
CA ASN A 138 -5.15 -10.29 3.29
C ASN A 138 -5.03 -8.90 2.65
N ARG A 139 -3.82 -8.33 2.60
CA ARG A 139 -3.62 -6.94 2.22
C ARG A 139 -2.36 -6.75 1.38
N ILE A 140 -2.47 -5.96 0.32
CA ILE A 140 -1.34 -5.49 -0.49
C ILE A 140 -1.29 -3.97 -0.37
N ARG A 141 -0.12 -3.43 -0.03
CA ARG A 141 0.15 -1.99 -0.03
C ARG A 141 1.12 -1.67 -1.14
N ILE A 142 0.72 -0.76 -2.01
CA ILE A 142 1.49 -0.32 -3.16
C ILE A 142 1.74 1.18 -3.00
N HIS A 143 3.00 1.55 -2.82
CA HIS A 143 3.42 2.94 -2.79
C HIS A 143 4.09 3.28 -4.12
N ARG A 144 3.57 4.31 -4.80
CA ARG A 144 3.98 4.69 -6.15
C ARG A 144 4.33 6.16 -6.20
N THR A 145 5.45 6.46 -6.83
CA THR A 145 5.78 7.83 -7.23
C THR A 145 5.67 7.88 -8.75
N ARG A 146 4.85 8.79 -9.28
CA ARG A 146 4.69 8.99 -10.71
C ARG A 146 5.13 10.39 -11.06
N ALA A 147 6.01 10.51 -12.05
CA ALA A 147 6.30 11.77 -12.69
C ALA A 147 5.50 11.86 -13.99
N GLU A 148 4.61 12.84 -14.08
CA GLU A 148 3.92 13.27 -15.27
C GLU A 148 4.76 14.36 -15.98
N GLY A 149 4.97 14.18 -17.28
CA GLY A 149 5.76 15.09 -18.12
C GLY A 149 7.10 14.46 -18.51
N GLY A 150 7.20 14.04 -19.77
CA GLY A 150 8.39 13.39 -20.32
C GLY A 150 8.20 12.92 -21.76
N VAL A 151 7.51 13.71 -22.58
CA VAL A 151 7.80 13.66 -24.03
C VAL A 151 9.08 14.45 -24.19
N ALA A 152 10.10 13.81 -24.77
CA ALA A 152 11.46 14.31 -24.88
C ALA A 152 11.52 15.83 -25.12
N GLU A 153 12.24 16.54 -24.23
CA GLU A 153 12.48 18.01 -24.14
C GLU A 153 11.77 18.79 -23.03
N GLU A 154 10.66 18.32 -22.43
CA GLU A 154 10.05 19.04 -21.30
C GLU A 154 10.58 18.59 -19.92
N PRO A 155 10.86 19.52 -18.98
CA PRO A 155 11.23 19.15 -17.61
C PRO A 155 10.09 18.40 -16.92
N LEU A 156 10.43 17.46 -16.02
CA LEU A 156 9.46 16.74 -15.18
C LEU A 156 8.58 17.77 -14.44
N ARG A 157 7.29 17.84 -14.78
CA ARG A 157 6.40 18.91 -14.30
C ARG A 157 5.58 18.48 -13.09
N ASN A 158 5.16 17.22 -13.03
CA ASN A 158 4.18 16.78 -12.04
C ASN A 158 4.65 15.51 -11.32
N ILE A 159 5.18 15.62 -10.11
CA ILE A 159 5.42 14.44 -9.27
C ILE A 159 4.20 14.24 -8.38
N SER A 160 3.55 13.08 -8.52
CA SER A 160 2.44 12.66 -7.68
C SER A 160 2.82 11.40 -6.90
N GLU A 161 2.57 11.42 -5.60
CA GLU A 161 2.82 10.32 -4.68
C GLU A 161 1.50 9.66 -4.30
N TYR A 162 1.39 8.36 -4.57
CA TYR A 162 0.18 7.58 -4.40
C TYR A 162 0.45 6.43 -3.42
N ALA A 163 -0.38 6.32 -2.39
CA ALA A 163 -0.44 5.14 -1.53
C ALA A 163 -1.74 4.39 -1.83
N GLN A 164 -1.62 3.13 -2.24
CA GLN A 164 -2.75 2.26 -2.53
C GLN A 164 -2.75 1.06 -1.59
N GLU A 165 -3.93 0.71 -1.09
CA GLU A 165 -4.17 -0.45 -0.24
C GLU A 165 -5.26 -1.32 -0.88
N LEU A 166 -4.93 -2.57 -1.17
CA LEU A 166 -5.84 -3.59 -1.69
C LEU A 166 -6.08 -4.59 -0.56
N THR A 167 -7.32 -4.75 -0.10
CA THR A 167 -7.66 -5.65 1.00
C THR A 167 -8.71 -6.64 0.54
N VAL A 168 -8.44 -7.94 0.72
CA VAL A 168 -9.44 -9.00 0.52
C VAL A 168 -10.27 -9.13 1.79
N GLU A 169 -11.57 -8.94 1.65
CA GLU A 169 -12.54 -9.11 2.72
C GLU A 169 -13.00 -10.58 2.83
N GLY A 170 -13.64 -10.94 3.95
CA GLY A 170 -14.01 -12.33 4.24
C GLY A 170 -15.05 -12.94 3.28
N ASP A 171 -15.80 -12.10 2.58
CA ASP A 171 -16.73 -12.47 1.50
C ASP A 171 -16.05 -12.54 0.12
N GLY A 172 -14.74 -12.33 0.05
CA GLY A 172 -13.95 -12.27 -1.18
C GLY A 172 -14.00 -10.93 -1.90
N SER A 173 -14.78 -9.96 -1.40
CA SER A 173 -14.80 -8.60 -1.96
C SER A 173 -13.43 -7.94 -1.87
N LEU A 174 -13.14 -7.09 -2.85
CA LEU A 174 -11.88 -6.35 -2.91
C LEU A 174 -12.14 -4.90 -2.46
N LEU A 175 -11.57 -4.51 -1.33
CA LEU A 175 -11.54 -3.13 -0.90
C LEU A 175 -10.29 -2.45 -1.44
N VAL A 176 -10.47 -1.40 -2.25
CA VAL A 176 -9.38 -0.59 -2.76
C VAL A 176 -9.44 0.79 -2.13
N LYS A 177 -8.35 1.20 -1.47
CA LYS A 177 -8.14 2.55 -0.96
C LYS A 177 -6.97 3.19 -1.70
N THR A 178 -7.16 4.41 -2.18
CA THR A 178 -6.13 5.18 -2.87
C THR A 178 -6.02 6.53 -2.19
N ARG A 179 -4.83 6.87 -1.71
CA ARG A 179 -4.52 8.17 -1.13
C ARG A 179 -3.47 8.86 -1.99
N ILE A 180 -3.76 10.07 -2.43
CA ILE A 180 -2.81 10.93 -3.12
C ILE A 180 -2.17 11.82 -2.06
N LEU A 181 -0.93 11.51 -1.71
CA LEU A 181 -0.20 12.13 -0.59
C LEU A 181 0.35 13.51 -0.98
N ASN A 182 0.79 13.64 -2.22
CA ASN A 182 1.35 14.88 -2.75
C ASN A 182 1.03 14.97 -4.25
N GLN A 183 0.65 16.17 -4.70
CA GLN A 183 0.58 16.52 -6.11
C GLN A 183 1.36 17.82 -6.27
N SER A 184 2.56 17.76 -6.84
CA SER A 184 3.26 18.97 -7.25
C SER A 184 2.93 19.28 -8.71
N LYS A 185 2.71 20.56 -9.03
CA LYS A 185 2.56 21.06 -10.41
C LYS A 185 3.84 21.72 -10.95
N SER A 186 4.91 21.72 -10.16
CA SER A 186 6.13 22.47 -10.45
C SER A 186 7.33 21.86 -9.73
N ALA A 187 8.49 21.81 -10.40
CA ALA A 187 9.76 21.44 -9.78
C ALA A 187 10.30 22.51 -8.81
N PHE A 188 9.71 23.71 -8.78
CA PHE A 188 10.24 24.89 -8.07
C PHE A 188 9.35 25.40 -6.93
N TRP A 189 8.04 25.18 -6.98
CA TRP A 189 7.09 25.67 -5.97
C TRP A 189 5.94 24.68 -5.80
N SER A 190 5.89 23.98 -4.67
CA SER A 190 4.76 23.13 -4.29
C SER A 190 3.67 23.98 -3.63
N THR A 191 2.63 24.35 -4.37
CA THR A 191 1.36 24.67 -3.72
C THR A 191 0.78 23.35 -3.18
N PRO A 192 0.64 23.17 -1.86
CA PRO A 192 0.13 21.92 -1.31
C PRO A 192 -1.33 21.75 -1.73
N ILE A 193 -1.58 20.80 -2.62
CA ILE A 193 -2.92 20.30 -2.90
C ILE A 193 -3.28 19.39 -1.72
N PRO A 194 -4.46 19.57 -1.09
CA PRO A 194 -4.84 18.73 0.04
C PRO A 194 -4.84 17.25 -0.38
N PRO A 195 -4.44 16.33 0.52
CA PRO A 195 -4.41 14.91 0.20
C PRO A 195 -5.81 14.43 -0.15
N GLU A 196 -5.91 13.70 -1.25
CA GLU A 196 -7.16 13.12 -1.73
C GLU A 196 -7.22 11.66 -1.31
N GLU A 197 -8.35 11.21 -0.75
CA GLU A 197 -8.55 9.82 -0.37
C GLU A 197 -9.84 9.26 -1.00
N TYR A 198 -9.66 8.16 -1.72
CA TYR A 198 -10.71 7.43 -2.42
C TYR A 198 -10.76 6.03 -1.86
N ALA A 199 -11.96 5.51 -1.60
CA ALA A 199 -12.12 4.16 -1.13
C ALA A 199 -13.41 3.56 -1.67
N ALA A 200 -13.30 2.38 -2.27
CA ALA A 200 -14.42 1.64 -2.83
C ALA A 200 -14.28 0.14 -2.58
N ARG A 201 -15.41 -0.50 -2.30
CA ARG A 201 -15.54 -1.96 -2.22
C ARG A 201 -16.05 -2.50 -3.55
N PHE A 202 -15.39 -3.51 -4.07
CA PHE A 202 -15.74 -4.19 -5.31
C PHE A 202 -16.22 -5.61 -5.00
N ARG A 203 -17.46 -5.90 -5.37
CA ARG A 203 -18.09 -7.19 -5.11
C ARG A 203 -17.48 -8.27 -5.98
N ARG A 204 -17.19 -9.43 -5.39
CA ARG A 204 -16.76 -10.64 -6.08
C ARG A 204 -17.94 -11.33 -6.78
N LEU A 205 -17.70 -11.92 -7.96
CA LEU A 205 -18.73 -12.47 -8.86
C LEU A 205 -18.59 -13.97 -9.14
N ASP A 206 -17.44 -14.57 -8.84
CA ASP A 206 -17.16 -16.01 -8.97
C ASP A 206 -17.55 -16.83 -7.73
#